data_AF-A0A6M0C634-F1
#
_entry.id   AF-A0A6M0C634-F1
#
_cell.length_a   1.000
_cell.length_b   1.000
_cell.length_c   1.000
_cell.angle_alpha   90.00
_cell.angle_beta   90.00
_cell.angle_gamma   90.00
#
_symmetry.space_group_name_H-M   'P 1'
#
loop_
_entity.id
_entity.type
_entity.pdbx_description
1 polymer ?
#
loop_
_entity_poly.entity_id
_entity_poly.type
_entity_poly.pdbx_seq_one_letter_code
_entity_poly.pdbx_strand_id
1 'polypeptide(L)'
;MTIHNKHEIIGKALNILSKNLYPYIEDVIKEFHQENWLQVVQETLKGEIRQLKRKKSIEKALIEDVSLQLKLIKKQWDKVFQRKLDKAFLLIVEELIEVRNDWAHGSPFSVDDTYRYLDNITRILKIINAEEVEEVEKEKQEVLRLLSQQQFRGETPHSYSVSEEEERQIREQLNELLEKIYFQDASLLQLALIHRTYLYENPTEVSVDNNRLEFLGDALLNFLSGEYLYRKYPKMKEGDMTQKRSSLVDNQQLAKFAIDLNLGQFILLSKGEELQGGRENYSLLSDAFEAVIGAYYIDSGIEAVRNFLEPIFAEALEKSVDLEPENKSLNIENPKGLFQELVL
;
A
#
# COMPACT_ATOMS: atom_id res chain seq x y z
N MET A 1 2.11 22.80 -2.42
CA MET A 1 0.97 22.58 -3.32
C MET A 1 -0.27 22.41 -2.46
N THR A 2 -1.33 23.08 -2.86
CA THR A 2 -2.53 23.44 -2.09
C THR A 2 -3.21 22.23 -1.45
N ILE A 3 -3.63 22.36 -0.19
CA ILE A 3 -4.54 21.43 0.50
C ILE A 3 -5.71 21.15 -0.46
N HIS A 4 -5.72 19.98 -1.09
CA HIS A 4 -6.88 19.52 -1.84
C HIS A 4 -8.06 19.52 -0.85
N ASN A 5 -9.09 20.30 -1.15
CA ASN A 5 -10.22 20.46 -0.26
C ASN A 5 -10.90 19.09 -0.10
N LYS A 6 -10.73 18.43 1.06
CA LYS A 6 -11.33 17.11 1.36
C LYS A 6 -12.81 17.04 0.99
N HIS A 7 -13.51 18.14 1.21
CA HIS A 7 -14.90 18.30 0.84
C HIS A 7 -15.13 18.27 -0.68
N GLU A 8 -14.23 18.86 -1.47
CA GLU A 8 -14.24 18.79 -2.93
C GLU A 8 -13.94 17.37 -3.44
N ILE A 9 -12.96 16.68 -2.83
CA ILE A 9 -12.62 15.29 -3.18
C ILE A 9 -13.84 14.37 -2.97
N ILE A 10 -14.47 14.44 -1.79
CA ILE A 10 -15.70 13.68 -1.50
C ILE A 10 -16.82 14.05 -2.49
N GLY A 11 -16.96 15.34 -2.83
CA GLY A 11 -17.94 15.80 -3.81
C GLY A 11 -17.72 15.20 -5.20
N LYS A 12 -16.47 15.15 -5.68
CA LYS A 12 -16.11 14.50 -6.95
C LYS A 12 -16.45 13.01 -6.93
N ALA A 13 -16.06 12.30 -5.86
CA ALA A 13 -16.35 10.88 -5.71
C ALA A 13 -17.86 10.57 -5.64
N LEU A 14 -18.64 11.39 -4.93
CA LEU A 14 -20.11 11.28 -4.89
C LEU A 14 -20.74 11.52 -6.26
N ASN A 15 -20.20 12.42 -7.08
CA ASN A 15 -20.68 12.64 -8.45
C ASN A 15 -20.38 11.44 -9.36
N ILE A 16 -19.18 10.87 -9.28
CA ILE A 16 -18.79 9.66 -10.01
C ILE A 16 -19.71 8.50 -9.61
N LEU A 17 -19.97 8.34 -8.32
CA LEU A 17 -20.93 7.38 -7.80
C LEU A 17 -22.32 7.62 -8.39
N SER A 18 -22.82 8.85 -8.34
CA SER A 18 -24.15 9.21 -8.87
C SER A 18 -24.34 8.82 -10.32
N LYS A 19 -23.31 9.06 -11.16
CA LYS A 19 -23.32 8.78 -12.59
C LYS A 19 -23.40 7.29 -12.89
N ASN A 20 -22.70 6.47 -12.11
CA ASN A 20 -22.59 5.03 -12.31
C ASN A 20 -23.69 4.23 -11.62
N LEU A 21 -24.18 4.72 -10.49
CA LEU A 21 -25.17 4.01 -9.69
C LEU A 21 -26.57 4.12 -10.30
N TYR A 22 -26.90 5.21 -10.99
CA TYR A 22 -28.21 5.38 -11.64
C TYR A 22 -28.52 4.29 -12.68
N PRO A 23 -27.67 4.05 -13.71
CA PRO A 23 -27.93 3.00 -14.71
C PRO A 23 -28.10 1.63 -14.06
N TYR A 24 -27.27 1.30 -13.08
CA TYR A 24 -27.37 0.04 -12.34
C TYR A 24 -28.71 -0.08 -11.59
N ILE A 25 -29.13 0.96 -10.87
CA ILE A 25 -30.43 0.98 -10.18
C ILE A 25 -31.58 0.80 -11.18
N GLU A 26 -31.53 1.52 -12.30
CA GLU A 26 -32.55 1.49 -13.33
C GLU A 26 -32.70 0.08 -13.91
N ASP A 27 -31.60 -0.56 -14.30
CA ASP A 27 -31.58 -1.92 -14.84
C ASP A 27 -32.12 -2.93 -13.83
N VAL A 28 -31.65 -2.85 -12.59
CA VAL A 28 -32.07 -3.76 -11.53
C VAL A 28 -33.56 -3.59 -11.20
N ILE A 29 -34.10 -2.38 -11.09
CA ILE A 29 -35.53 -2.21 -10.80
C ILE A 29 -36.39 -2.61 -12.00
N LYS A 30 -35.97 -2.29 -13.23
CA LYS A 30 -36.69 -2.70 -14.46
C LYS A 30 -36.77 -4.22 -14.61
N GLU A 31 -35.72 -4.94 -14.25
CA GLU A 31 -35.71 -6.41 -14.28
C GLU A 31 -36.83 -7.01 -13.40
N PHE A 32 -37.14 -6.38 -12.26
CA PHE A 32 -38.15 -6.86 -11.32
C PHE A 32 -39.56 -6.33 -11.55
N HIS A 33 -39.69 -5.08 -12.03
CA HIS A 33 -40.97 -4.38 -12.10
C HIS A 33 -41.41 -4.02 -13.53
N GLN A 34 -40.58 -4.31 -14.53
CA GLN A 34 -40.86 -4.10 -15.96
C GLN A 34 -41.41 -2.68 -16.22
N GLU A 35 -42.55 -2.53 -16.89
CA GLU A 35 -43.14 -1.24 -17.25
C GLU A 35 -43.58 -0.40 -16.03
N ASN A 36 -43.79 -1.02 -14.86
CA ASN A 36 -44.26 -0.34 -13.66
C ASN A 36 -43.11 0.22 -12.79
N TRP A 37 -41.86 0.09 -13.23
CA TRP A 37 -40.68 0.47 -12.43
C TRP A 37 -40.73 1.95 -11.95
N LEU A 38 -41.18 2.87 -12.81
CA LEU A 38 -41.31 4.29 -12.46
C LEU A 38 -42.32 4.53 -11.34
N GLN A 39 -43.44 3.83 -11.35
CA GLN A 39 -44.47 3.96 -10.31
C GLN A 39 -43.93 3.47 -8.96
N VAL A 40 -43.21 2.34 -8.96
CA VAL A 40 -42.59 1.79 -7.75
C VAL A 40 -41.58 2.77 -7.16
N VAL A 41 -40.73 3.38 -7.99
CA VAL A 41 -39.79 4.42 -7.55
C VAL A 41 -40.51 5.61 -6.93
N GLN A 42 -41.55 6.12 -7.60
CA GLN A 42 -42.33 7.27 -7.12
C GLN A 42 -43.00 7.00 -5.77
N GLU A 43 -43.58 5.82 -5.58
CA GLU A 43 -44.21 5.42 -4.33
C GLU A 43 -43.18 5.28 -3.21
N THR A 44 -42.01 4.70 -3.52
CA THR A 44 -40.92 4.49 -2.56
C THR A 44 -40.34 5.79 -2.03
N LEU A 45 -40.15 6.77 -2.92
CA LEU A 45 -39.53 8.05 -2.62
C LEU A 45 -40.55 9.17 -2.35
N LYS A 46 -41.83 8.84 -2.17
CA LYS A 46 -42.92 9.81 -2.00
C LYS A 46 -42.69 10.80 -0.84
N GLY A 47 -41.97 10.40 0.21
CA GLY A 47 -41.63 11.26 1.34
C GLY A 47 -40.54 12.28 1.02
N GLU A 48 -39.58 11.89 0.19
CA GLU A 48 -38.42 12.66 -0.23
C GLU A 48 -38.76 13.63 -1.36
N ILE A 49 -39.62 13.19 -2.29
CA ILE A 49 -40.01 13.96 -3.48
C ILE A 49 -40.85 15.19 -3.12
N ARG A 50 -41.51 15.23 -1.95
CA ARG A 50 -42.27 16.43 -1.50
C ARG A 50 -41.42 17.69 -1.40
N GLN A 51 -40.10 17.55 -1.26
CA GLN A 51 -39.14 18.66 -1.21
C GLN A 51 -38.58 19.05 -2.59
N LEU A 52 -38.79 18.23 -3.63
CA LEU A 52 -38.33 18.53 -4.98
C LEU A 52 -39.20 19.63 -5.61
N LYS A 53 -38.57 20.65 -6.19
CA LYS A 53 -39.25 21.74 -6.91
C LYS A 53 -40.21 21.16 -7.95
N ARG A 54 -41.46 21.66 -7.97
CA ARG A 54 -42.67 21.23 -8.72
C ARG A 54 -42.55 20.90 -10.24
N LYS A 55 -41.37 20.89 -10.87
CA LYS A 55 -41.20 20.77 -12.34
C LYS A 55 -40.18 19.71 -12.83
N LYS A 56 -39.58 18.88 -11.97
CA LYS A 56 -38.59 17.87 -12.39
C LYS A 56 -39.21 16.46 -12.49
N SER A 57 -38.92 15.73 -13.57
CA SER A 57 -39.28 14.30 -13.66
C SER A 57 -38.51 13.50 -12.61
N ILE A 58 -39.07 12.38 -12.15
CA ILE A 58 -38.44 11.53 -11.13
C ILE A 58 -37.11 10.95 -11.61
N GLU A 59 -37.02 10.58 -12.90
CA GLU A 59 -35.80 10.11 -13.55
C GLU A 59 -34.70 11.17 -13.46
N LYS A 60 -35.01 12.40 -13.86
CA LYS A 60 -34.04 13.50 -13.82
C LYS A 60 -33.61 13.83 -12.38
N ALA A 61 -34.50 13.65 -11.41
CA ALA A 61 -34.14 13.79 -10.00
C ALA A 61 -33.20 12.67 -9.54
N LEU A 62 -33.43 11.43 -9.95
CA LEU A 62 -32.56 10.29 -9.63
C LEU A 62 -31.19 10.41 -10.29
N ILE A 63 -31.10 10.84 -11.55
CA ILE A 63 -29.83 11.01 -12.27
C ILE A 63 -28.91 12.01 -11.54
N GLU A 64 -29.48 13.10 -11.04
CA GLU A 64 -28.72 14.20 -10.47
C GLU A 64 -28.49 14.10 -8.95
N ASP A 65 -29.16 13.19 -8.24
CA ASP A 65 -29.11 13.13 -6.77
C ASP A 65 -28.79 11.72 -6.24
N VAL A 66 -27.52 11.52 -5.90
CA VAL A 66 -27.01 10.29 -5.26
C VAL A 66 -27.72 9.95 -3.94
N SER A 67 -28.26 10.91 -3.19
CA SER A 67 -29.02 10.57 -1.96
C SER A 67 -30.34 9.92 -2.29
N LEU A 68 -31.01 10.33 -3.36
CA LEU A 68 -32.24 9.66 -3.80
C LEU A 68 -31.93 8.24 -4.28
N GLN A 69 -30.82 8.06 -4.98
CA GLN A 69 -30.33 6.74 -5.41
C GLN A 69 -30.04 5.82 -4.22
N LEU A 70 -29.23 6.26 -3.27
CA LEU A 70 -28.87 5.49 -2.07
C LEU A 70 -30.10 5.17 -1.21
N LYS A 71 -31.01 6.13 -1.01
CA LYS A 71 -32.27 5.92 -0.29
C LYS A 71 -33.19 4.93 -1.02
N LEU A 72 -33.22 4.96 -2.35
CA LEU A 72 -33.99 4.02 -3.15
C LEU A 72 -33.47 2.60 -2.97
N ILE A 73 -32.16 2.39 -3.03
CA ILE A 73 -31.52 1.09 -2.74
C ILE A 73 -31.92 0.61 -1.34
N LYS A 74 -31.74 1.46 -0.32
CA LYS A 74 -32.08 1.13 1.06
C LYS A 74 -33.55 0.72 1.21
N LYS A 75 -34.49 1.49 0.64
CA LYS A 75 -35.93 1.24 0.77
C LYS A 75 -36.44 0.05 -0.06
N GLN A 76 -35.76 -0.28 -1.15
CA GLN A 76 -36.10 -1.42 -2.01
C GLN A 76 -35.20 -2.64 -1.74
N TRP A 77 -34.45 -2.63 -0.64
CA TRP A 77 -33.47 -3.66 -0.34
C TRP A 77 -34.06 -5.06 -0.35
N ASP A 78 -35.02 -5.33 0.54
CA ASP A 78 -35.60 -6.67 0.73
C ASP A 78 -36.40 -7.15 -0.50
N LYS A 79 -36.87 -6.22 -1.32
CA LYS A 79 -37.74 -6.51 -2.47
C LYS A 79 -36.94 -6.81 -3.74
N VAL A 80 -35.86 -6.07 -3.95
CA VAL A 80 -35.14 -6.02 -5.23
C VAL A 80 -33.65 -6.29 -5.03
N PHE A 81 -32.95 -5.44 -4.26
CA PHE A 81 -31.49 -5.42 -4.26
C PHE A 81 -30.84 -6.58 -3.50
N GLN A 82 -31.49 -7.11 -2.45
CA GLN A 82 -31.06 -8.30 -1.71
C GLN A 82 -30.76 -9.51 -2.61
N ARG A 83 -31.40 -9.59 -3.79
CA ARG A 83 -31.23 -10.75 -4.69
C ARG A 83 -29.95 -10.71 -5.52
N LYS A 84 -29.31 -9.54 -5.63
CA LYS A 84 -28.09 -9.33 -6.41
C LYS A 84 -26.91 -8.85 -5.57
N LEU A 85 -27.17 -8.28 -4.39
CA LEU A 85 -26.18 -7.65 -3.53
C LEU A 85 -26.25 -8.23 -2.12
N ASP A 86 -25.13 -8.18 -1.41
CA ASP A 86 -25.00 -8.71 -0.05
C ASP A 86 -25.26 -7.64 1.02
N LYS A 87 -25.34 -8.07 2.28
CA LYS A 87 -25.55 -7.15 3.40
C LYS A 87 -24.40 -6.15 3.59
N ALA A 88 -23.18 -6.46 3.15
CA ALA A 88 -22.06 -5.52 3.25
C ALA A 88 -22.29 -4.30 2.35
N PHE A 89 -22.84 -4.51 1.14
CA PHE A 89 -23.25 -3.42 0.27
C PHE A 89 -24.28 -2.50 0.94
N LEU A 90 -25.29 -3.06 1.61
CA LEU A 90 -26.30 -2.26 2.31
C LEU A 90 -25.70 -1.40 3.41
N LEU A 91 -24.77 -1.93 4.22
CA LEU A 91 -24.10 -1.16 5.27
C LEU A 91 -23.33 0.03 4.70
N ILE A 92 -22.62 -0.18 3.59
CA ILE A 92 -21.91 0.91 2.88
C ILE A 92 -22.91 1.96 2.38
N VAL A 93 -24.05 1.54 1.82
CA VAL A 93 -25.11 2.46 1.37
C VAL A 93 -25.66 3.29 2.51
N GLU A 94 -25.89 2.69 3.69
CA GLU A 94 -26.38 3.41 4.86
C GLU A 94 -25.41 4.48 5.35
N GLU A 95 -24.13 4.12 5.41
CA GLU A 95 -23.06 5.05 5.77
C GLU A 95 -22.96 6.20 4.76
N LEU A 96 -22.97 5.91 3.45
CA LEU A 96 -22.86 6.94 2.41
C LEU A 96 -24.05 7.91 2.38
N ILE A 97 -25.23 7.51 2.88
CA ILE A 97 -26.35 8.44 3.07
C ILE A 97 -25.99 9.51 4.09
N GLU A 98 -25.36 9.14 5.20
CA GLU A 98 -24.90 10.07 6.24
C GLU A 98 -23.80 10.97 5.69
N VAL A 99 -22.79 10.40 5.05
CA VAL A 99 -21.68 11.13 4.42
C VAL A 99 -22.16 12.16 3.41
N ARG A 100 -23.10 11.79 2.53
CA ARG A 100 -23.70 12.71 1.56
C ARG A 100 -24.40 13.85 2.30
N ASN A 101 -25.14 13.58 3.38
CA ASN A 101 -25.82 14.64 4.14
C ASN A 101 -24.80 15.59 4.77
N ASP A 102 -23.76 15.06 5.41
CA ASP A 102 -22.67 15.86 5.98
C ASP A 102 -22.00 16.73 4.91
N TRP A 103 -21.75 16.16 3.73
CA TRP A 103 -21.21 16.89 2.60
C TRP A 103 -22.16 18.01 2.16
N ALA A 104 -23.45 17.74 2.02
CA ALA A 104 -24.43 18.76 1.62
C ALA A 104 -24.58 19.89 2.65
N HIS A 105 -24.28 19.63 3.92
CA HIS A 105 -24.30 20.62 5.00
C HIS A 105 -22.99 21.40 5.17
N GLY A 106 -21.95 21.08 4.39
CA GLY A 106 -20.65 21.74 4.52
C GLY A 106 -19.84 21.25 5.72
N SER A 107 -20.17 20.09 6.28
CA SER A 107 -19.47 19.53 7.44
C SER A 107 -17.99 19.29 7.11
N PRO A 108 -17.09 19.53 8.07
CA PRO A 108 -15.67 19.22 7.89
C PRO A 108 -15.44 17.71 7.92
N PHE A 109 -14.53 17.23 7.09
CA PHE A 109 -14.11 15.83 7.06
C PHE A 109 -12.67 15.69 7.56
N SER A 110 -12.41 14.69 8.41
CA SER A 110 -11.03 14.30 8.76
C SER A 110 -10.35 13.62 7.56
N VAL A 111 -9.02 13.42 7.63
CA VAL A 111 -8.32 12.71 6.54
C VAL A 111 -8.71 11.23 6.55
N ASP A 112 -8.84 10.63 7.73
CA ASP A 112 -9.30 9.26 7.95
C ASP A 112 -10.70 9.03 7.40
N ASP A 113 -11.64 9.92 7.72
CA ASP A 113 -13.00 9.88 7.18
C ASP A 113 -13.00 9.99 5.66
N THR A 114 -12.19 10.91 5.12
CA THR A 114 -12.08 11.09 3.66
C THR A 114 -11.61 9.79 3.00
N TYR A 115 -10.59 9.14 3.55
CA TYR A 115 -10.08 7.88 3.03
C TYR A 115 -11.13 6.76 3.11
N ARG A 116 -11.75 6.57 4.29
CA ARG A 116 -12.80 5.56 4.50
C ARG A 116 -13.96 5.73 3.52
N TYR A 117 -14.40 6.96 3.28
CA TYR A 117 -15.49 7.24 2.36
C TYR A 117 -15.13 6.99 0.90
N LEU A 118 -13.91 7.34 0.49
CA LEU A 118 -13.42 7.00 -0.84
C LEU A 118 -13.29 5.48 -1.02
N ASP A 119 -12.86 4.74 0.00
CA ASP A 119 -12.79 3.28 -0.05
C ASP A 119 -14.18 2.66 -0.22
N ASN A 120 -15.15 3.12 0.57
CA ASN A 120 -16.55 2.70 0.47
C ASN A 120 -17.16 2.97 -0.91
N ILE A 121 -16.93 4.16 -1.48
CA ILE A 121 -17.37 4.49 -2.84
C ILE A 121 -16.69 3.57 -3.86
N THR A 122 -15.39 3.34 -3.72
CA THR A 122 -14.63 2.43 -4.58
C THR A 122 -15.20 1.02 -4.54
N ARG A 123 -15.52 0.48 -3.36
CA ARG A 123 -16.13 -0.85 -3.20
C ARG A 123 -17.45 -0.95 -3.96
N ILE A 124 -18.34 0.04 -3.85
CA ILE A 124 -19.59 0.06 -4.62
C ILE A 124 -19.29 0.08 -6.12
N LEU A 125 -18.41 0.97 -6.59
CA LEU A 125 -18.06 1.10 -8.01
C LEU A 125 -17.49 -0.22 -8.58
N LYS A 126 -16.66 -0.94 -7.82
CA LYS A 126 -16.16 -2.27 -8.20
C LYS A 126 -17.30 -3.29 -8.33
N ILE A 127 -18.21 -3.33 -7.36
CA ILE A 127 -19.33 -4.29 -7.36
C ILE A 127 -20.26 -4.07 -8.56
N ILE A 128 -20.49 -2.82 -8.96
CA ILE A 128 -21.32 -2.49 -10.13
C ILE A 128 -20.54 -2.45 -11.45
N ASN A 129 -19.25 -2.81 -11.46
CA ASN A 129 -18.35 -2.79 -12.61
C ASN A 129 -18.27 -1.43 -13.34
N ALA A 130 -18.15 -0.33 -12.58
CA ALA A 130 -18.00 1.01 -13.15
C ALA A 130 -16.59 1.25 -13.72
N GLU A 131 -16.51 1.85 -14.92
CA GLU A 131 -15.24 2.15 -15.59
C GLU A 131 -14.44 3.26 -14.85
N GLU A 132 -15.12 4.25 -14.26
CA GLU A 132 -14.47 5.37 -13.59
C GLU A 132 -13.96 5.06 -12.17
N VAL A 133 -13.94 3.79 -11.76
CA VAL A 133 -13.41 3.37 -10.45
C VAL A 133 -11.96 3.81 -10.22
N GLU A 134 -11.14 3.83 -11.28
CA GLU A 134 -9.74 4.23 -11.21
C GLU A 134 -9.55 5.70 -10.81
N GLU A 135 -10.51 6.57 -11.13
CA GLU A 135 -10.44 7.99 -10.78
C GLU A 135 -10.59 8.20 -9.27
N VAL A 136 -11.55 7.49 -8.66
CA VAL A 136 -11.76 7.52 -7.20
C VAL A 136 -10.59 6.84 -6.47
N GLU A 137 -10.05 5.75 -7.03
CA GLU A 137 -8.89 5.06 -6.47
C GLU A 137 -7.67 5.99 -6.43
N LYS A 138 -7.40 6.78 -7.48
CA LYS A 138 -6.30 7.77 -7.49
C LYS A 138 -6.42 8.82 -6.39
N GLU A 139 -7.62 9.39 -6.21
CA GLU A 139 -7.88 10.35 -5.13
C GLU A 139 -7.70 9.71 -3.75
N LYS A 140 -8.15 8.45 -3.59
CA LYS A 140 -7.96 7.67 -2.36
C LYS A 140 -6.49 7.49 -2.02
N GLN A 141 -5.65 7.19 -3.02
CA GLN A 141 -4.21 7.01 -2.84
C GLN A 141 -3.51 8.31 -2.40
N GLU A 142 -3.91 9.47 -2.92
CA GLU A 142 -3.35 10.75 -2.47
C GLU A 142 -3.76 11.09 -1.03
N VAL A 143 -5.01 10.83 -0.65
CA VAL A 143 -5.49 11.01 0.73
C VAL A 143 -4.74 10.09 1.70
N LEU A 144 -4.46 8.84 1.30
CA LEU A 144 -3.67 7.91 2.09
C LEU A 144 -2.24 8.39 2.31
N ARG A 145 -1.62 8.97 1.27
CA ARG A 145 -0.30 9.59 1.39
C ARG A 145 -0.29 10.73 2.40
N LEU A 146 -1.38 11.52 2.48
CA LEU A 146 -1.53 12.58 3.47
C LEU A 146 -1.73 12.04 4.90
N LEU A 147 -2.46 10.93 5.06
CA LEU A 147 -2.60 10.23 6.35
C LEU A 147 -1.25 9.83 6.91
N SER A 148 -0.46 9.15 6.08
CA SER A 148 0.91 8.74 6.41
C SER A 148 1.76 9.95 6.85
N GLN A 149 1.71 11.06 6.10
CA GLN A 149 2.45 12.29 6.46
C GLN A 149 1.97 12.96 7.76
N GLN A 150 0.68 12.90 8.09
CA GLN A 150 0.14 13.50 9.32
C GLN A 150 0.49 12.68 10.56
N GLN A 151 0.45 11.35 10.46
CA GLN A 151 0.89 10.45 11.53
C GLN A 151 2.37 10.68 11.87
N PHE A 152 3.22 11.00 10.89
CA PHE A 152 4.63 11.33 11.13
C PHE A 152 4.90 12.68 11.83
N ARG A 153 3.94 13.61 11.88
CA ARG A 153 4.16 14.93 12.53
C ARG A 153 3.94 14.93 14.04
N GLY A 154 3.33 13.88 14.61
CA GLY A 154 2.96 13.82 16.02
C GLY A 154 3.85 12.92 16.88
N GLU A 155 4.67 12.06 16.29
CA GLU A 155 5.32 10.98 17.02
C GLU A 155 6.84 11.00 16.90
N THR A 156 7.50 11.08 18.06
CA THR A 156 8.90 10.69 18.21
C THR A 156 9.09 9.24 17.74
N PRO A 157 10.27 8.84 17.22
CA PRO A 157 10.51 7.51 16.61
C PRO A 157 10.41 6.28 17.55
N HIS A 158 9.75 6.38 18.70
CA HIS A 158 9.73 5.38 19.77
C HIS A 158 8.31 5.04 20.29
N SER A 159 7.23 5.45 19.62
CA SER A 159 5.85 5.19 20.09
C SER A 159 5.14 4.01 19.42
N TYR A 160 5.84 3.13 18.70
CA TYR A 160 5.32 1.79 18.34
C TYR A 160 5.37 0.86 19.56
N SER A 161 4.77 1.26 20.67
CA SER A 161 4.60 0.34 21.80
C SER A 161 3.34 -0.47 21.55
N VAL A 162 3.50 -1.64 20.92
CA VAL A 162 2.47 -2.68 20.91
C VAL A 162 2.20 -3.15 22.34
N SER A 163 1.01 -3.69 22.60
CA SER A 163 0.74 -4.30 23.92
C SER A 163 1.63 -5.52 24.15
N GLU A 164 1.92 -5.86 25.41
CA GLU A 164 2.74 -7.04 25.75
C GLU A 164 2.18 -8.35 25.14
N GLU A 165 0.86 -8.43 25.01
CA GLU A 165 0.17 -9.58 24.40
C GLU A 165 0.38 -9.62 22.88
N GLU A 166 0.28 -8.48 22.20
CA GLU A 166 0.58 -8.38 20.77
C GLU A 166 2.06 -8.69 20.50
N GLU A 167 2.99 -8.16 21.30
CA GLU A 167 4.42 -8.46 21.16
C GLU A 167 4.70 -9.96 21.31
N ARG A 168 4.04 -10.61 22.26
CA ARG A 168 4.14 -12.06 22.46
C ARG A 168 3.67 -12.83 21.23
N GLN A 169 2.53 -12.44 20.64
CA GLN A 169 2.01 -13.07 19.43
C GLN A 169 2.95 -12.88 18.24
N ILE A 170 3.51 -11.67 18.09
CA ILE A 170 4.50 -11.38 17.06
C ILE A 170 5.74 -12.27 17.22
N ARG A 171 6.24 -12.44 18.45
CA ARG A 171 7.37 -13.31 18.74
C ARG A 171 7.09 -14.77 18.39
N GLU A 172 5.90 -15.26 18.70
CA GLU A 172 5.49 -16.62 18.32
C GLU A 172 5.41 -16.78 16.80
N GLN A 173 4.86 -15.79 16.07
CA GLN A 173 4.77 -15.81 14.61
C GLN A 173 6.14 -15.74 13.92
N LEU A 174 7.07 -14.95 14.47
CA LEU A 174 8.38 -14.68 13.88
C LEU A 174 9.51 -15.50 14.51
N ASN A 175 9.22 -16.54 15.29
CA ASN A 175 10.22 -17.28 16.07
C ASN A 175 11.41 -17.77 15.22
N GLU A 176 11.14 -18.38 14.06
CA GLU A 176 12.20 -18.87 13.16
C GLU A 176 13.12 -17.76 12.66
N LEU A 177 12.58 -16.56 12.43
CA LEU A 177 13.38 -15.41 11.98
C LEU A 177 14.13 -14.78 13.16
N LEU A 178 13.51 -14.73 14.34
CA LEU A 178 14.12 -14.23 15.58
C LEU A 178 15.30 -15.09 16.06
N GLU A 179 15.31 -16.39 15.74
CA GLU A 179 16.46 -17.27 15.97
C GLU A 179 17.66 -16.91 15.09
N LYS A 180 17.43 -16.34 13.90
CA LYS A 180 18.49 -15.91 12.96
C LYS A 180 18.96 -14.48 13.23
N ILE A 181 18.01 -13.60 13.58
CA ILE A 181 18.26 -12.19 13.88
C ILE A 181 17.48 -11.83 15.14
N TYR A 182 18.19 -11.73 16.26
CA TYR A 182 17.56 -11.41 17.53
C TYR A 182 17.13 -9.94 17.60
N PHE A 183 15.87 -9.68 17.97
CA PHE A 183 15.34 -8.34 18.24
C PHE A 183 14.91 -8.21 19.71
N GLN A 184 15.28 -7.08 20.33
CA GLN A 184 14.76 -6.70 21.64
C GLN A 184 13.28 -6.32 21.55
N ASP A 185 12.87 -5.63 20.50
CA ASP A 185 11.47 -5.32 20.17
C ASP A 185 11.07 -6.05 18.89
N ALA A 186 10.27 -7.11 19.04
CA ALA A 186 9.82 -7.91 17.89
C ALA A 186 8.85 -7.14 16.96
N SER A 187 8.21 -6.07 17.44
CA SER A 187 7.31 -5.25 16.62
C SER A 187 8.07 -4.46 15.55
N LEU A 188 9.33 -4.11 15.80
CA LEU A 188 10.20 -3.49 14.78
C LEU A 188 10.51 -4.45 13.63
N LEU A 189 10.74 -5.73 13.95
CA LEU A 189 10.92 -6.75 12.92
C LEU A 189 9.63 -6.96 12.13
N GLN A 190 8.48 -7.00 12.80
CA GLN A 190 7.19 -7.07 12.11
C GLN A 190 6.98 -5.87 11.19
N LEU A 191 7.30 -4.65 11.64
CA LEU A 191 7.18 -3.44 10.84
C LEU A 191 8.03 -3.52 9.56
N ALA A 192 9.25 -4.06 9.64
CA ALA A 192 10.10 -4.28 8.47
C ALA A 192 9.49 -5.23 7.43
N LEU A 193 8.56 -6.10 7.85
CA LEU A 193 7.89 -7.11 7.03
C LEU A 193 6.52 -6.65 6.51
N ILE A 194 6.06 -5.43 6.82
CA ILE A 194 4.81 -4.89 6.29
C ILE A 194 5.08 -4.21 4.94
N HIS A 195 4.72 -4.90 3.85
CA HIS A 195 4.77 -4.27 2.53
C HIS A 195 3.62 -3.26 2.37
N ARG A 196 3.85 -2.19 1.62
CA ARG A 196 2.87 -1.14 1.33
C ARG A 196 1.52 -1.66 0.83
N THR A 197 1.50 -2.77 0.08
CA THR A 197 0.24 -3.33 -0.42
C THR A 197 -0.62 -3.93 0.70
N TYR A 198 0.00 -4.50 1.73
CA TYR A 198 -0.72 -5.01 2.90
C TYR A 198 -1.38 -3.88 3.68
N LEU A 199 -0.66 -2.77 3.89
CA LEU A 199 -1.23 -1.55 4.47
C LEU A 199 -2.47 -1.06 3.69
N TYR A 200 -2.44 -1.16 2.36
CA TYR A 200 -3.55 -0.73 1.53
C TYR A 200 -4.79 -1.63 1.62
N GLU A 201 -4.61 -2.93 1.86
CA GLU A 201 -5.72 -3.88 2.04
C GLU A 201 -6.23 -3.90 3.49
N ASN A 202 -5.36 -3.65 4.47
CA ASN A 202 -5.66 -3.76 5.91
C ASN A 202 -5.34 -2.46 6.70
N PRO A 203 -5.91 -1.29 6.31
CA PRO A 203 -5.57 0.00 6.92
C PRO A 203 -6.03 0.16 8.38
N THR A 204 -6.86 -0.77 8.88
CA THR A 204 -7.30 -0.82 10.28
C THR A 204 -6.42 -1.71 11.15
N GLU A 205 -5.56 -2.53 10.56
CA GLU A 205 -4.67 -3.47 11.27
C GLU A 205 -3.26 -2.91 11.39
N VAL A 206 -2.78 -2.25 10.33
CA VAL A 206 -1.47 -1.61 10.31
C VAL A 206 -1.62 -0.17 9.83
N SER A 207 -0.81 0.74 10.38
CA SER A 207 -0.83 2.16 10.02
C SER A 207 0.35 2.58 9.15
N VAL A 208 1.44 1.81 9.14
CA VAL A 208 2.70 2.15 8.47
C VAL A 208 3.33 0.94 7.80
N ASP A 209 4.01 1.20 6.69
CA ASP A 209 4.76 0.23 5.90
C ASP A 209 6.27 0.34 6.14
N ASN A 210 7.02 -0.58 5.55
CA ASN A 210 8.46 -0.70 5.74
C ASN A 210 9.33 0.30 4.96
N ASN A 211 8.76 1.16 4.11
CA ASN A 211 9.53 2.02 3.17
C ASN A 211 10.56 2.93 3.87
N ARG A 212 10.28 3.40 5.10
CA ARG A 212 11.23 4.23 5.85
C ARG A 212 12.41 3.42 6.39
N LEU A 213 12.15 2.16 6.75
CA LEU A 213 13.17 1.24 7.19
C LEU A 213 14.03 0.80 6.01
N GLU A 214 13.40 0.52 4.85
CA GLU A 214 14.08 0.26 3.57
C GLU A 214 15.08 1.37 3.26
N PHE A 215 14.61 2.62 3.22
CA PHE A 215 15.45 3.79 2.96
C PHE A 215 16.65 3.90 3.93
N LEU A 216 16.45 3.59 5.21
CA LEU A 216 17.55 3.59 6.19
C LEU A 216 18.50 2.41 5.97
N GLY A 217 17.94 1.23 5.66
CA GLY A 217 18.66 0.00 5.38
C GLY A 217 19.58 0.09 4.18
N ASP A 218 19.11 0.65 3.06
CA ASP A 218 19.92 0.91 1.86
C ASP A 218 21.16 1.75 2.21
N ALA A 219 20.98 2.85 2.94
CA ALA A 219 22.08 3.71 3.35
C ALA A 219 23.10 2.97 4.24
N LEU A 220 22.62 2.12 5.16
CA LEU A 220 23.45 1.30 6.04
C LEU A 220 24.21 0.22 5.26
N LEU A 221 23.55 -0.46 4.34
CA LEU A 221 24.15 -1.50 3.50
C LEU A 221 25.26 -0.93 2.63
N ASN A 222 25.02 0.22 1.99
CA ASN A 222 26.01 0.93 1.19
C ASN A 222 27.23 1.34 2.04
N PHE A 223 27.00 1.86 3.25
CA PHE A 223 28.08 2.25 4.16
C PHE A 223 28.89 1.03 4.65
N LEU A 224 28.21 0.02 5.21
CA LEU A 224 28.85 -1.14 5.83
C LEU A 224 29.57 -2.04 4.81
N SER A 225 29.02 -2.21 3.61
CA SER A 225 29.71 -2.93 2.53
C SER A 225 31.00 -2.23 2.09
N GLY A 226 30.96 -0.90 1.97
CA GLY A 226 32.14 -0.08 1.68
C GLY A 226 33.19 -0.13 2.81
N GLU A 227 32.75 0.01 4.06
CA GLU A 227 33.62 -0.11 5.24
C GLU A 227 34.29 -1.50 5.31
N TYR A 228 33.50 -2.56 5.09
CA TYR A 228 33.98 -3.94 5.09
C TYR A 228 35.06 -4.17 4.02
N LEU A 229 34.82 -3.73 2.78
CA LEU A 229 35.78 -3.87 1.68
C LEU A 229 37.07 -3.07 1.96
N TYR A 230 36.94 -1.84 2.44
CA TYR A 230 38.07 -0.99 2.80
C TYR A 230 38.98 -1.64 3.86
N ARG A 231 38.37 -2.22 4.91
CA ARG A 231 39.11 -2.92 5.97
C ARG A 231 39.72 -4.25 5.49
N LYS A 232 38.97 -5.05 4.73
CA LYS A 232 39.39 -6.40 4.34
C LYS A 232 40.44 -6.40 3.22
N TYR A 233 40.38 -5.43 2.31
CA TYR A 233 41.25 -5.39 1.12
C TYR A 233 42.03 -4.06 1.01
N PRO A 234 43.01 -3.80 1.89
CA PRO A 234 43.71 -2.52 1.99
C PRO A 234 44.56 -2.14 0.76
N LYS A 235 44.75 -3.07 -0.19
CA LYS A 235 45.51 -2.85 -1.44
C LYS A 235 44.60 -2.78 -2.68
N MET A 236 43.30 -2.94 -2.53
CA MET A 236 42.35 -2.90 -3.65
C MET A 236 42.20 -1.46 -4.15
N LYS A 237 42.10 -1.29 -5.47
CA LYS A 237 41.89 0.03 -6.07
C LYS A 237 40.45 0.48 -5.82
N GLU A 238 40.22 1.79 -5.80
CA GLU A 238 38.90 2.37 -5.58
C GLU A 238 37.85 1.87 -6.58
N GLY A 239 38.17 1.81 -7.88
CA GLY A 239 37.26 1.29 -8.89
C GLY A 239 36.83 -0.17 -8.63
N ASP A 240 37.77 -1.04 -8.26
CA ASP A 240 37.48 -2.44 -7.94
C ASP A 240 36.64 -2.57 -6.65
N MET A 241 36.91 -1.72 -5.65
CA MET A 241 36.09 -1.64 -4.42
C MET A 241 34.67 -1.19 -4.73
N THR A 242 34.50 -0.17 -5.58
CA THR A 242 33.18 0.32 -5.99
C THR A 242 32.40 -0.77 -6.73
N GLN A 243 33.03 -1.52 -7.63
CA GLN A 243 32.39 -2.63 -8.33
C GLN A 243 31.97 -3.75 -7.37
N LYS A 244 32.85 -4.18 -6.46
CA LYS A 244 32.53 -5.21 -5.47
C LYS A 244 31.46 -4.76 -4.48
N ARG A 245 31.47 -3.49 -4.10
CA ARG A 245 30.42 -2.91 -3.25
C ARG A 245 29.08 -3.01 -3.96
N SER A 246 29.00 -2.57 -5.22
CA SER A 246 27.77 -2.66 -6.01
C SER A 246 27.26 -4.10 -6.12
N SER A 247 28.13 -5.09 -6.33
CA SER A 247 27.69 -6.49 -6.37
C SER A 247 27.21 -7.05 -5.02
N LEU A 248 27.57 -6.42 -3.90
CA LEU A 248 27.11 -6.84 -2.57
C LEU A 248 25.74 -6.27 -2.20
N VAL A 249 25.38 -5.13 -2.79
CA VAL A 249 24.18 -4.36 -2.42
C VAL A 249 23.27 -4.09 -3.61
N ASP A 250 23.44 -4.81 -4.71
CA ASP A 250 22.46 -4.77 -5.80
C ASP A 250 21.21 -5.57 -5.46
N ASN A 251 20.09 -5.26 -6.12
CA ASN A 251 18.80 -5.88 -5.85
C ASN A 251 18.85 -7.42 -5.98
N GLN A 252 19.69 -7.95 -6.88
CA GLN A 252 19.77 -9.40 -7.06
C GLN A 252 20.45 -10.07 -5.86
N GLN A 253 21.51 -9.46 -5.33
CA GLN A 253 22.25 -9.99 -4.20
C GLN A 253 21.47 -9.81 -2.89
N LEU A 254 20.81 -8.67 -2.69
CA LEU A 254 19.97 -8.44 -1.52
C LEU A 254 18.76 -9.38 -1.49
N ALA A 255 18.12 -9.63 -2.65
CA ALA A 255 17.07 -10.64 -2.76
C ALA A 255 17.56 -12.05 -2.38
N LYS A 256 18.80 -12.43 -2.76
CA LYS A 256 19.38 -13.71 -2.34
C LYS A 256 19.56 -13.78 -0.82
N PHE A 257 20.02 -12.70 -0.19
CA PHE A 257 20.13 -12.65 1.27
C PHE A 257 18.76 -12.80 1.95
N ALA A 258 17.71 -12.17 1.41
CA ALA A 258 16.34 -12.38 1.86
C ALA A 258 15.88 -13.83 1.71
N ILE A 259 16.21 -14.48 0.59
CA ILE A 259 15.88 -15.89 0.34
C ILE A 259 16.60 -16.81 1.33
N ASP A 260 17.89 -16.57 1.59
CA ASP A 260 18.68 -17.37 2.54
C ASP A 260 18.12 -17.24 3.99
N LEU A 261 17.58 -16.07 4.33
CA LEU A 261 16.85 -15.85 5.57
C LEU A 261 15.42 -16.39 5.56
N ASN A 262 14.91 -16.78 4.40
CA ASN A 262 13.52 -17.16 4.14
C ASN A 262 12.53 -16.03 4.46
N LEU A 263 12.87 -14.78 4.15
CA LEU A 263 12.01 -13.61 4.47
C LEU A 263 10.65 -13.68 3.77
N GLY A 264 10.59 -14.20 2.54
CA GLY A 264 9.37 -14.20 1.72
C GLY A 264 8.13 -14.80 2.40
N GLN A 265 8.30 -15.78 3.31
CA GLN A 265 7.17 -16.38 4.05
C GLN A 265 6.61 -15.47 5.15
N PHE A 266 7.41 -14.51 5.64
CA PHE A 266 7.04 -13.62 6.75
C PHE A 266 6.55 -12.26 6.29
N ILE A 267 6.78 -11.89 5.02
CA ILE A 267 6.31 -10.61 4.50
C ILE A 267 4.78 -10.61 4.42
N LEU A 268 4.19 -9.56 4.98
CA LEU A 268 2.76 -9.29 4.92
C LEU A 268 2.46 -8.59 3.59
N LEU A 269 1.65 -9.25 2.76
CA LEU A 269 1.29 -8.83 1.41
C LEU A 269 -0.23 -8.77 1.25
N SER A 270 -0.72 -7.90 0.36
CA SER A 270 -2.11 -7.99 -0.10
C SER A 270 -2.36 -9.34 -0.80
N LYS A 271 -3.61 -9.81 -0.81
CA LYS A 271 -4.00 -11.03 -1.53
C LYS A 271 -3.68 -10.95 -3.01
N GLY A 272 -3.83 -9.75 -3.59
CA GLY A 272 -3.50 -9.49 -4.99
C GLY A 272 -2.01 -9.62 -5.29
N GLU A 273 -1.16 -9.12 -4.40
CA GLU A 273 0.30 -9.20 -4.53
C GLU A 273 0.79 -10.64 -4.30
N GLU A 274 0.19 -11.35 -3.34
CA GLU A 274 0.49 -12.76 -3.09
C GLU A 274 0.17 -13.64 -4.31
N LEU A 275 -0.99 -13.43 -4.94
CA LEU A 275 -1.39 -14.17 -6.16
C LEU A 275 -0.46 -13.92 -7.36
N GLN A 276 0.27 -12.80 -7.38
CA GLN A 276 1.22 -12.46 -8.43
C GLN A 276 2.63 -13.02 -8.17
N GLY A 277 2.82 -13.80 -7.10
CA GLY A 277 4.13 -14.34 -6.72
C GLY A 277 5.01 -13.30 -6.01
N GLY A 278 4.41 -12.38 -5.27
CA GLY A 278 5.15 -11.36 -4.51
C GLY A 278 6.17 -11.93 -3.53
N ARG A 279 5.95 -13.16 -3.01
CA ARG A 279 6.87 -13.82 -2.08
C ARG A 279 8.19 -14.24 -2.73
N GLU A 280 8.19 -14.44 -4.04
CA GLU A 280 9.36 -14.79 -4.84
C GLU A 280 9.89 -13.59 -5.66
N ASN A 281 9.25 -12.43 -5.56
CA ASN A 281 9.63 -11.24 -6.30
C ASN A 281 10.94 -10.67 -5.74
N TYR A 282 11.98 -10.63 -6.58
CA TYR A 282 13.31 -10.18 -6.19
C TYR A 282 13.36 -8.73 -5.72
N SER A 283 12.59 -7.83 -6.35
CA SER A 283 12.54 -6.43 -5.89
C SER A 283 11.98 -6.36 -4.48
N LEU A 284 10.85 -7.03 -4.26
CA LEU A 284 10.16 -7.03 -2.97
C LEU A 284 11.03 -7.65 -1.86
N LEU A 285 11.71 -8.76 -2.17
CA LEU A 285 12.63 -9.41 -1.26
C LEU A 285 13.86 -8.56 -0.94
N SER A 286 14.39 -7.84 -1.94
CA SER A 286 15.47 -6.86 -1.74
C SER A 286 15.02 -5.77 -0.77
N ASP A 287 13.90 -5.12 -1.06
CA ASP A 287 13.37 -4.01 -0.25
C ASP A 287 13.07 -4.46 1.19
N ALA A 288 12.54 -5.68 1.36
CA ALA A 288 12.31 -6.27 2.67
C ALA A 288 13.61 -6.56 3.44
N PHE A 289 14.67 -7.02 2.76
CA PHE A 289 15.98 -7.20 3.39
C PHE A 289 16.53 -5.86 3.89
N GLU A 290 16.48 -4.82 3.06
CA GLU A 290 16.88 -3.47 3.46
C GLU A 290 16.10 -3.00 4.68
N ALA A 291 14.78 -3.18 4.67
CA ALA A 291 13.94 -2.81 5.80
C ALA A 291 14.31 -3.57 7.10
N VAL A 292 14.61 -4.87 7.01
CA VAL A 292 15.06 -5.65 8.17
C VAL A 292 16.38 -5.12 8.72
N ILE A 293 17.32 -4.73 7.87
CA ILE A 293 18.58 -4.12 8.29
C ILE A 293 18.34 -2.74 8.94
N GLY A 294 17.44 -1.93 8.38
CA GLY A 294 17.03 -0.66 8.96
C GLY A 294 16.40 -0.83 10.34
N ALA A 295 15.52 -1.81 10.51
CA ALA A 295 14.90 -2.14 11.80
C ALA A 295 15.93 -2.64 12.81
N TYR A 296 16.85 -3.52 12.38
CA TYR A 296 17.86 -4.09 13.26
C TYR A 296 18.84 -3.04 13.78
N TYR A 297 19.17 -2.05 12.96
CA TYR A 297 19.93 -0.88 13.40
C TYR A 297 19.21 -0.07 14.49
N ILE A 298 17.90 0.15 14.34
CA ILE A 298 17.12 0.91 15.34
C ILE A 298 17.05 0.14 16.67
N ASP A 299 16.86 -1.17 16.60
CA ASP A 299 16.74 -2.05 17.77
C ASP A 299 18.08 -2.25 18.51
N SER A 300 19.15 -2.54 17.77
CA SER A 300 20.39 -3.10 18.32
C SER A 300 21.67 -2.31 17.97
N GLY A 301 21.56 -1.26 17.15
CA GLY A 301 22.67 -0.36 16.80
C GLY A 301 23.64 -0.89 15.74
N ILE A 302 24.58 -0.03 15.31
CA ILE A 302 25.44 -0.30 14.15
C ILE A 302 26.38 -1.50 14.32
N GLU A 303 26.88 -1.75 15.53
CA GLU A 303 27.80 -2.87 15.79
C GLU A 303 27.11 -4.22 15.60
N ALA A 304 25.85 -4.33 16.03
CA ALA A 304 25.06 -5.54 15.84
C ALA A 304 24.82 -5.83 14.35
N VAL A 305 24.43 -4.80 13.59
CA VAL A 305 24.25 -4.90 12.13
C VAL A 305 25.56 -5.29 11.44
N ARG A 306 26.70 -4.70 11.84
CA ARG A 306 28.01 -5.06 11.28
C ARG A 306 28.34 -6.53 11.52
N ASN A 307 28.21 -7.00 12.76
CA ASN A 307 28.49 -8.39 13.12
C ASN A 307 27.57 -9.38 12.37
N PHE A 308 26.34 -8.98 12.07
CA PHE A 308 25.41 -9.77 11.28
C PHE A 308 25.80 -9.80 9.79
N LEU A 309 26.17 -8.66 9.20
CA LEU A 309 26.43 -8.54 7.76
C LEU A 309 27.82 -9.00 7.32
N GLU A 310 28.87 -8.84 8.14
CA GLU A 310 30.24 -9.20 7.74
C GLU A 310 30.39 -10.66 7.26
N PRO A 311 29.82 -11.68 7.95
CA PRO A 311 29.84 -13.07 7.48
C PRO A 311 29.07 -13.26 6.15
N ILE A 312 27.92 -12.60 6.00
CA ILE A 312 27.08 -12.67 4.80
C ILE A 312 27.83 -12.08 3.58
N PHE A 313 28.49 -10.94 3.77
CA PHE A 313 29.33 -10.33 2.74
C PHE A 313 30.56 -11.18 2.40
N ALA A 314 31.18 -11.84 3.38
CA ALA A 314 32.29 -12.75 3.14
C ALA A 314 31.87 -13.90 2.23
N GLU A 315 30.76 -14.57 2.56
CA GLU A 315 30.26 -15.71 1.80
C GLU A 315 29.86 -15.31 0.37
N ALA A 316 29.20 -14.16 0.17
CA ALA A 316 28.83 -13.66 -1.16
C ALA A 316 30.05 -13.37 -2.03
N LEU A 317 31.10 -12.77 -1.46
CA LEU A 317 32.34 -12.50 -2.19
C LEU A 317 33.10 -13.78 -2.54
N GLU A 318 33.07 -14.82 -1.70
CA GLU A 318 33.70 -16.10 -2.02
C GLU A 318 32.99 -16.80 -3.18
N LYS A 319 31.65 -16.87 -3.14
CA LYS A 319 30.84 -17.45 -4.22
C LYS A 319 31.00 -16.74 -5.56
N SER A 320 31.26 -15.43 -5.56
CA SER A 320 31.49 -14.67 -6.80
C SER A 320 32.87 -14.91 -7.43
N VAL A 321 33.89 -15.27 -6.63
CA VAL A 321 35.26 -15.56 -7.13
C VAL A 321 35.32 -16.92 -7.83
N ASP A 322 34.52 -17.90 -7.40
CA ASP A 322 34.46 -19.22 -8.03
C ASP A 322 33.76 -19.24 -9.41
N LEU A 323 33.09 -18.15 -9.78
CA LEU A 323 32.34 -18.01 -11.03
C LEU A 323 33.07 -17.24 -12.14
N GLU A 324 34.27 -16.69 -11.87
CA GLU A 324 35.14 -16.13 -12.91
C GLU A 324 36.14 -17.19 -13.41
N PRO A 325 35.87 -17.92 -14.52
CA PRO A 325 36.96 -18.55 -15.24
C PRO A 325 37.87 -17.45 -15.79
N GLU A 326 39.18 -17.62 -15.65
CA GLU A 326 40.23 -16.76 -16.20
C GLU A 326 39.95 -16.35 -17.66
N ASN A 327 39.24 -15.24 -17.86
CA ASN A 327 39.10 -14.59 -19.14
C ASN A 327 39.27 -13.10 -18.91
N LYS A 328 40.53 -12.68 -18.97
CA LYS A 328 40.92 -11.32 -19.36
C LYS A 328 40.44 -11.05 -20.79
N SER A 329 39.14 -10.89 -20.95
CA SER A 329 38.54 -10.31 -22.15
C SER A 329 38.37 -8.83 -21.87
N LEU A 330 39.08 -8.00 -22.63
CA LEU A 330 39.02 -6.53 -22.60
C LEU A 330 37.57 -6.05 -22.47
N ASN A 331 37.26 -5.44 -21.34
CA ASN A 331 35.93 -4.93 -21.03
C ASN A 331 35.71 -3.62 -21.80
N ILE A 332 34.92 -3.66 -22.88
CA ILE A 332 34.57 -2.51 -23.74
C ILE A 332 33.36 -1.74 -23.18
N GLU A 333 33.26 -1.60 -21.85
CA GLU A 333 32.17 -0.86 -21.21
C GLU A 333 32.58 0.52 -20.66
N ASN A 334 33.86 0.89 -20.73
CA ASN A 334 34.32 2.24 -20.39
C ASN A 334 35.18 2.89 -21.49
N PRO A 335 34.57 3.26 -22.64
CA PRO A 335 35.30 3.93 -23.73
C PRO A 335 35.84 5.32 -23.33
N LYS A 336 35.29 5.97 -22.29
CA LYS A 336 35.78 7.28 -21.81
C LYS A 336 37.04 7.16 -20.94
N GLY A 337 37.09 6.19 -20.04
CA GLY A 337 38.25 5.95 -19.19
C GLY A 337 39.49 5.51 -20.00
N LEU A 338 39.29 4.61 -20.96
CA LEU A 338 40.35 4.15 -21.86
C LEU A 338 40.93 5.26 -22.73
N PHE A 339 40.11 6.24 -23.13
CA PHE A 339 40.57 7.38 -23.93
C PHE A 339 41.40 8.38 -23.11
N GLN A 340 41.18 8.48 -21.80
CA GLN A 340 41.98 9.33 -20.91
C GLN A 340 43.37 8.75 -20.62
N GLU A 341 43.52 7.43 -20.55
CA GLU A 341 44.82 6.78 -20.37
C GLU A 341 45.70 6.78 -21.62
N LEU A 342 45.12 6.85 -22.82
CA LEU A 342 45.87 6.83 -24.08
C LEU A 342 46.36 8.20 -24.56
N VAL A 343 45.95 9.30 -23.92
CA VAL A 343 46.24 10.68 -24.33
C VAL A 343 47.16 11.42 -23.33
N LEU A 344 47.66 10.71 -22.32
CA LEU A 344 48.78 11.13 -21.46
C LEU A 344 50.01 10.27 -21.77
#